data_AF-A0A7S0ZQZ6-F1
#
_entry.id   AF-A0A7S0ZQZ6-F1
#
_cell.length_a   1.000
_cell.length_b   1.000
_cell.length_c   1.000
_cell.angle_alpha   90.00
_cell.angle_beta   90.00
_cell.angle_gamma   90.00
#
_symmetry.space_group_name_H-M   'P 1'
#
loop_
_entity.id
_entity.type
_entity.pdbx_description
1 polymer ?
#
loop_
_entity_poly.entity_id
_entity_poly.type
_entity_poly.pdbx_seq_one_letter_code
_entity_poly.pdbx_strand_id
1 'polypeptide(L)'
;VTVLVLAVPRVFAHREGRAFAAVKGDGSVVTWGYEDASSTSGAVKAELRDGVEHVFWTHGAVAAMKEDGSAVTWSDDLGAGNSDAVKGQLASGVRRVVGNGSAFAAVQESGSVVTWGKRDRGGNSDGVKSKLQGGVDFLV
;
A
#
# COMPACT_ATOMS: atom_id res chain seq x y z
N VAL A 1 -14.41 14.22 -31.00
CA VAL A 1 -14.46 14.68 -29.60
C VAL A 1 -13.59 13.74 -28.79
N THR A 2 -12.33 14.10 -28.57
CA THR A 2 -11.45 13.35 -27.67
C THR A 2 -11.85 13.72 -26.26
N VAL A 3 -12.52 12.82 -25.54
CA VAL A 3 -12.82 13.02 -24.13
C VAL A 3 -11.49 12.90 -23.39
N LEU A 4 -10.88 14.04 -23.08
CA LEU A 4 -9.75 14.10 -22.17
C LEU A 4 -10.32 13.84 -20.76
N VAL A 5 -10.28 12.59 -20.31
CA VAL A 5 -10.56 12.26 -18.91
C VAL A 5 -9.40 12.82 -18.10
N LEU A 6 -9.52 14.09 -17.68
CA LEU A 6 -8.64 14.67 -16.68
C LEU A 6 -8.95 13.92 -15.38
N ALA A 7 -8.15 12.89 -15.07
CA ALA A 7 -8.27 12.16 -13.82
C ALA A 7 -8.20 13.16 -12.66
N VAL A 8 -9.26 13.16 -11.85
CA VAL A 8 -9.40 14.06 -10.71
C VAL A 8 -8.31 13.72 -9.71
N PRO A 9 -7.48 14.70 -9.27
CA PRO A 9 -6.48 14.43 -8.25
C PRO A 9 -7.16 13.98 -6.96
N ARG A 10 -6.88 12.75 -6.51
CA ARG A 10 -7.39 12.19 -5.25
C ARG A 10 -6.40 12.52 -4.15
N VAL A 11 -6.86 13.10 -3.04
CA VAL A 11 -6.05 13.41 -1.86
C VAL A 11 -6.40 12.45 -0.74
N PHE A 12 -5.38 11.83 -0.16
CA PHE A 12 -5.47 10.90 0.95
C PHE A 12 -4.75 11.49 2.16
N ALA A 13 -5.28 11.25 3.36
CA ALA A 13 -4.66 11.68 4.61
C ALA A 13 -4.13 10.49 5.39
N HIS A 14 -2.94 10.63 5.97
CA HIS A 14 -2.36 9.68 6.91
C HIS A 14 -3.31 9.48 8.10
N ARG A 15 -3.40 8.25 8.62
CA ARG A 15 -4.32 7.88 9.69
C ARG A 15 -4.15 8.74 10.95
N GLU A 16 -2.92 9.15 11.24
CA GLU A 16 -2.59 9.98 12.40
C GLU A 16 -2.60 11.49 12.09
N GLY A 17 -3.03 11.90 10.90
CA GLY A 17 -3.18 13.31 10.52
C GLY A 17 -1.87 14.07 10.27
N ARG A 18 -0.74 13.36 10.21
CA ARG A 18 0.60 13.97 10.11
C ARG A 18 1.14 14.11 8.68
N ALA A 19 0.53 13.45 7.69
CA ALA A 19 0.93 13.52 6.28
C ALA A 19 -0.25 13.33 5.31
N PHE A 20 -0.05 13.67 4.04
CA PHE A 20 -1.00 13.55 2.95
C PHE A 20 -0.34 12.97 1.69
N ALA A 21 -1.15 12.43 0.77
CA ALA A 21 -0.74 12.03 -0.57
C ALA A 21 -1.75 12.50 -1.61
N ALA A 22 -1.29 12.95 -2.78
CA ALA A 22 -2.11 13.20 -3.95
C ALA A 22 -1.70 12.28 -5.09
N VAL A 23 -2.66 11.55 -5.65
CA VAL A 23 -2.49 10.84 -6.92
C VAL A 23 -2.85 11.81 -8.04
N LYS A 24 -1.89 12.11 -8.92
CA LYS A 24 -2.12 12.93 -10.10
C LYS A 24 -2.63 12.09 -11.26
N GLY A 25 -3.25 12.73 -12.24
CA GLY A 25 -3.69 12.06 -13.45
C GLY A 25 -2.58 11.51 -14.35
N ASP A 26 -1.30 11.80 -14.05
CA ASP A 26 -0.14 11.19 -14.72
C ASP A 26 0.42 9.96 -13.97
N GLY A 27 -0.25 9.54 -12.89
CA GLY A 27 0.20 8.43 -12.04
C GLY A 27 1.16 8.79 -10.93
N SER A 28 1.72 10.00 -10.93
CA SER A 28 2.66 10.36 -9.87
C SER A 28 1.90 10.54 -8.55
N VAL A 29 2.48 9.99 -7.48
CA VAL A 29 2.02 10.24 -6.12
C VAL A 29 2.94 11.27 -5.51
N VAL A 30 2.35 12.38 -5.08
CA VAL A 30 3.05 13.42 -4.32
C VAL A 30 2.62 13.30 -2.88
N THR A 31 3.59 13.12 -1.99
CA THR A 31 3.38 13.11 -0.55
C THR A 31 3.87 14.42 0.07
N TRP A 32 3.22 14.88 1.14
CA TRP A 32 3.66 16.04 1.92
C TRP A 32 3.25 15.89 3.40
N GLY A 33 4.01 16.47 4.33
CA GLY A 33 3.78 16.36 5.78
C GLY A 33 4.98 15.74 6.52
N TYR A 34 4.75 15.20 7.72
CA TYR A 34 5.81 14.73 8.64
C TYR A 34 6.68 13.61 8.01
N GLU A 35 7.98 13.89 7.84
CA GLU A 35 9.07 13.10 7.21
C GLU A 35 8.73 12.42 5.85
N ASP A 36 8.16 13.21 4.92
CA ASP A 36 7.91 12.97 3.47
C ASP A 36 7.19 11.67 3.05
N ALA A 37 6.67 10.89 3.99
CA ALA A 37 5.79 9.71 3.90
C ALA A 37 6.24 8.53 3.03
N SER A 38 7.19 8.69 2.10
CA SER A 38 8.46 7.94 1.94
C SER A 38 9.13 8.44 0.62
N SER A 39 9.32 9.76 0.63
CA SER A 39 9.99 10.77 -0.22
C SER A 39 10.11 10.71 -1.75
N THR A 40 9.74 9.66 -2.48
CA THR A 40 9.23 9.83 -3.88
C THR A 40 8.73 8.51 -4.46
N SER A 41 7.56 8.55 -5.12
CA SER A 41 7.09 7.43 -5.94
C SER A 41 7.88 7.25 -7.24
N GLY A 42 9.10 7.80 -7.35
CA GLY A 42 9.86 7.88 -8.60
C GLY A 42 10.18 6.50 -9.18
N ALA A 43 10.65 5.58 -8.32
CA ALA A 43 10.96 4.20 -8.71
C ALA A 43 9.73 3.41 -9.16
N VAL A 44 8.56 3.71 -8.58
CA VAL A 44 7.30 2.99 -8.83
C VAL A 44 6.31 3.82 -9.67
N LYS A 45 6.75 4.92 -10.29
CA LYS A 45 5.85 5.86 -11.00
C LYS A 45 5.07 5.18 -12.11
N ALA A 46 5.69 4.23 -12.81
CA ALA A 46 5.02 3.47 -13.87
C ALA A 46 3.91 2.56 -13.33
N GLU A 47 4.10 2.00 -12.13
CA GLU A 47 3.16 1.07 -11.49
C GLU A 47 1.93 1.79 -10.90
N LEU A 48 2.06 3.10 -10.63
CA LEU A 48 1.00 3.95 -10.05
C LEU A 48 0.17 4.72 -11.09
N ARG A 49 0.42 4.52 -12.39
CA ARG A 49 -0.23 5.29 -13.47
C ARG A 49 -1.74 5.23 -13.49
N ASP A 50 -2.29 4.07 -13.16
CA ASP A 50 -3.72 3.82 -13.34
C ASP A 50 -4.29 3.09 -12.12
N GLY A 51 -5.51 3.48 -11.75
CA GLY A 51 -6.35 2.70 -10.84
C GLY A 51 -5.98 2.75 -9.36
N VAL A 52 -5.20 3.72 -8.86
CA VAL A 52 -4.97 3.85 -7.41
C VAL A 52 -6.28 4.24 -6.71
N GLU A 53 -6.78 3.37 -5.85
CA GLU A 53 -8.03 3.56 -5.12
C GLU A 53 -7.79 4.10 -3.71
N HIS A 54 -6.80 3.54 -3.02
CA HIS A 54 -6.48 3.85 -1.62
C HIS A 54 -4.97 3.86 -1.37
N VAL A 55 -4.53 4.73 -0.45
CA VAL A 55 -3.14 4.82 0.00
C VAL A 55 -3.08 4.58 1.50
N PHE A 56 -2.10 3.80 1.92
CA PHE A 56 -1.88 3.37 3.30
C PHE A 56 -0.43 3.63 3.68
N TRP A 57 -0.17 3.79 4.98
CA TRP A 57 1.13 4.20 5.48
C TRP A 57 1.55 3.41 6.71
N THR A 58 2.86 3.33 6.87
CA THR A 58 3.55 3.14 8.15
C THR A 58 4.35 4.41 8.46
N HIS A 59 5.18 4.42 9.51
CA HIS A 59 6.05 5.58 9.77
C HIS A 59 7.09 5.85 8.67
N GLY A 60 7.43 4.88 7.81
CA GLY A 60 8.52 5.02 6.82
C GLY A 60 8.24 4.44 5.44
N ALA A 61 7.03 3.94 5.19
CA ALA A 61 6.68 3.27 3.94
C ALA A 61 5.22 3.51 3.56
N VAL A 62 4.92 3.38 2.27
CA VAL A 62 3.59 3.53 1.69
C VAL A 62 3.17 2.27 0.94
N ALA A 63 1.87 2.00 0.93
CA ALA A 63 1.24 1.03 0.05
C ALA A 63 0.05 1.69 -0.67
N ALA A 64 0.00 1.58 -2.00
CA ALA A 64 -1.15 1.95 -2.82
C ALA A 64 -1.89 0.68 -3.24
N MET A 65 -3.19 0.62 -2.95
CA MET A 65 -4.08 -0.42 -3.44
C MET A 65 -4.77 0.05 -4.72
N LYS A 66 -4.84 -0.84 -5.70
CA LYS A 66 -5.36 -0.55 -7.02
C LYS A 66 -6.70 -1.26 -7.29
N GLU A 67 -7.49 -0.70 -8.19
CA GLU A 67 -8.79 -1.20 -8.64
C GLU A 67 -8.71 -2.60 -9.27
N ASP A 68 -7.55 -2.98 -9.81
CA ASP A 68 -7.28 -4.32 -10.34
C ASP A 68 -6.95 -5.37 -9.25
N GLY A 69 -7.06 -4.98 -7.98
CA GLY A 69 -6.73 -5.82 -6.84
C GLY A 69 -5.23 -6.00 -6.61
N SER A 70 -4.35 -5.25 -7.29
CA SER A 70 -2.92 -5.22 -6.97
C SER A 70 -2.59 -4.21 -5.89
N ALA A 71 -1.42 -4.36 -5.26
CA ALA A 71 -0.87 -3.36 -4.36
C ALA A 71 0.60 -3.05 -4.73
N VAL A 72 0.92 -1.76 -4.75
CA VAL A 72 2.27 -1.24 -5.01
C VAL A 72 2.80 -0.65 -3.72
N THR A 73 4.00 -1.01 -3.32
CA THR A 73 4.60 -0.54 -2.06
C THR A 73 5.94 0.12 -2.33
N TRP A 74 6.25 1.17 -1.58
CA TRP A 74 7.53 1.85 -1.64
C TRP A 74 7.92 2.41 -0.28
N SER A 75 9.21 2.64 -0.11
CA SER A 75 9.82 3.03 1.16
C SER A 75 11.22 3.56 0.89
N ASP A 76 11.65 4.55 1.66
CA ASP A 76 13.06 4.98 1.69
C ASP A 76 13.89 4.17 2.70
N ASP A 77 13.23 3.57 3.68
CA ASP A 77 13.82 2.64 4.63
C ASP A 77 13.67 1.20 4.09
N LEU A 78 14.79 0.52 3.85
CA LEU A 78 14.83 -0.86 3.34
C LEU A 78 14.07 -1.86 4.23
N GLY A 79 13.76 -1.53 5.49
CA GLY A 79 13.08 -2.43 6.42
C GLY A 79 11.55 -2.31 6.49
N ALA A 80 10.99 -1.08 6.45
CA ALA A 80 9.59 -0.83 6.81
C ALA A 80 8.58 -1.20 5.70
N GLY A 81 9.00 -1.12 4.43
CA GLY A 81 8.14 -1.36 3.28
C GLY A 81 8.57 -2.51 2.36
N ASN A 82 9.58 -3.29 2.71
CA ASN A 82 10.03 -4.38 1.86
C ASN A 82 8.93 -5.43 1.68
N SER A 83 8.45 -5.55 0.45
CA SER A 83 7.44 -6.51 0.02
C SER A 83 7.99 -7.54 -0.97
N ASP A 84 9.30 -7.63 -1.18
CA ASP A 84 9.90 -8.46 -2.23
C ASP A 84 9.51 -9.93 -2.09
N ALA A 85 9.52 -10.42 -0.85
CA ALA A 85 9.14 -11.79 -0.53
C ALA A 85 7.67 -12.12 -0.81
N VAL A 86 6.80 -11.09 -0.89
CA VAL A 86 5.36 -11.24 -1.09
C VAL A 86 4.85 -10.59 -2.38
N LYS A 87 5.76 -10.12 -3.26
CA LYS A 87 5.39 -9.36 -4.48
C LYS A 87 4.37 -10.09 -5.35
N GLY A 88 4.52 -11.41 -5.50
CA GLY A 88 3.56 -12.23 -6.25
C GLY A 88 2.17 -12.30 -5.61
N GLN A 89 2.09 -12.21 -4.27
CA GLN A 89 0.81 -12.21 -3.55
C GLN A 89 0.12 -10.84 -3.59
N LEU A 90 0.88 -9.76 -3.81
CA LEU A 90 0.35 -8.40 -3.98
C LEU A 90 -0.01 -8.08 -5.43
N ALA A 91 0.22 -8.99 -6.37
CA ALA A 91 -0.02 -8.75 -7.80
C ALA A 91 -1.51 -8.75 -8.18
N SER A 92 -2.38 -9.35 -7.37
CA SER A 92 -3.84 -9.39 -7.60
C SER A 92 -4.59 -9.84 -6.34
N GLY A 93 -5.91 -9.61 -6.33
CA GLY A 93 -6.82 -10.10 -5.30
C GLY A 93 -6.66 -9.45 -3.92
N VAL A 94 -5.94 -8.34 -3.79
CA VAL A 94 -5.87 -7.53 -2.57
C VAL A 94 -7.14 -6.71 -2.43
N ARG A 95 -7.87 -6.89 -1.30
CA ARG A 95 -9.13 -6.20 -1.02
C ARG A 95 -8.97 -5.02 -0.07
N ARG A 96 -8.00 -5.11 0.83
CA ARG A 96 -7.70 -4.06 1.81
C ARG A 96 -6.30 -4.22 2.35
N VAL A 97 -5.65 -3.09 2.58
CA VAL A 97 -4.37 -3.00 3.28
C VAL A 97 -4.58 -2.26 4.60
N VAL A 98 -3.81 -2.61 5.62
CA VAL A 98 -3.62 -1.80 6.83
C VAL A 98 -2.13 -1.73 7.14
N GLY A 99 -1.71 -0.61 7.72
CA GLY A 99 -0.36 -0.41 8.22
C GLY A 99 -0.36 -0.21 9.72
N ASN A 100 0.69 -0.68 10.38
CA ASN A 100 1.06 -0.27 11.73
C ASN A 100 2.28 0.67 11.68
N GLY A 101 2.97 0.91 12.79
CA GLY A 101 4.15 1.78 12.79
C GLY A 101 5.33 1.31 11.90
N SER A 102 5.40 0.04 11.48
CA SER A 102 6.59 -0.50 10.76
C SER A 102 6.31 -1.68 9.80
N ALA A 103 5.07 -2.13 9.67
CA ALA A 103 4.70 -3.28 8.86
C ALA A 103 3.27 -3.12 8.33
N PHE A 104 2.96 -3.90 7.30
CA PHE A 104 1.65 -3.92 6.67
C PHE A 104 1.04 -5.32 6.71
N ALA A 105 -0.29 -5.35 6.59
CA ALA A 105 -1.07 -6.54 6.32
C ALA A 105 -2.08 -6.26 5.21
N ALA A 106 -2.28 -7.23 4.32
CA ALA A 106 -3.32 -7.22 3.29
C ALA A 106 -4.22 -8.42 3.46
N VAL A 107 -5.54 -8.21 3.33
CA VAL A 107 -6.49 -9.30 3.17
C VAL A 107 -6.81 -9.48 1.69
N GLN A 108 -6.73 -10.72 1.23
CA GLN A 108 -7.01 -11.11 -0.14
C GLN A 108 -8.48 -11.53 -0.32
N GLU A 109 -8.95 -11.60 -1.57
CA GLU A 109 -10.30 -12.06 -1.93
C GLU A 109 -10.61 -13.47 -1.41
N SER A 110 -9.58 -14.32 -1.28
CA SER A 110 -9.70 -15.65 -0.68
C SER A 110 -9.93 -15.63 0.84
N GLY A 111 -9.88 -14.46 1.47
CA GLY A 111 -9.84 -14.29 2.92
C GLY A 111 -8.51 -14.67 3.55
N SER A 112 -7.46 -14.91 2.74
CA SER A 112 -6.09 -15.08 3.24
C SER A 112 -5.47 -13.73 3.61
N VAL A 113 -4.53 -13.73 4.56
CA VAL A 113 -3.78 -12.53 4.95
C VAL A 113 -2.31 -12.66 4.58
N VAL A 114 -1.77 -11.59 4.03
CA VAL A 114 -0.36 -11.43 3.66
C VAL A 114 0.23 -10.32 4.52
N THR A 115 1.41 -10.52 5.09
CA THR A 115 2.11 -9.51 5.91
C THR A 115 3.49 -9.23 5.33
N TRP A 116 3.95 -7.97 5.43
CA TRP A 116 5.28 -7.57 4.98
C TRP A 116 5.81 -6.35 5.76
N GLY A 117 7.04 -5.94 5.48
CA GLY A 117 7.77 -4.95 6.25
C GLY A 117 8.55 -5.58 7.41
N LYS A 118 8.71 -4.84 8.52
CA LYS A 118 9.67 -5.22 9.56
C LYS A 118 9.24 -6.51 10.30
N ARG A 119 10.09 -7.55 10.21
CA ARG A 119 9.81 -8.92 10.70
C ARG A 119 9.40 -8.98 12.17
N ASP A 120 10.08 -8.25 13.05
CA ASP A 120 9.83 -8.18 14.50
C ASP A 120 8.65 -7.27 14.90
N ARG A 121 8.03 -6.59 13.93
CA ARG A 121 6.90 -5.66 14.15
C ARG A 121 5.63 -6.08 13.41
N GLY A 122 5.49 -7.38 13.13
CA GLY A 122 4.30 -7.96 12.50
C GLY A 122 4.44 -8.22 11.00
N GLY A 123 5.58 -7.89 10.38
CA GLY A 123 5.83 -8.22 8.97
C GLY A 123 5.96 -9.72 8.70
N ASN A 124 6.13 -10.54 9.75
CA ASN A 124 6.14 -12.00 9.67
C ASN A 124 5.00 -12.61 10.48
N SER A 125 4.10 -13.31 9.78
CA SER A 125 2.95 -14.01 10.33
C SER A 125 3.09 -15.54 10.30
N ASP A 126 4.28 -16.10 10.03
CA ASP A 126 4.51 -17.55 9.90
C ASP A 126 3.97 -18.34 11.10
N GLY A 127 4.17 -17.84 12.32
CA GLY A 127 3.72 -18.49 13.56
C GLY A 127 2.19 -18.59 13.71
N VAL A 128 1.43 -17.83 12.92
CA VAL A 128 -0.04 -17.83 12.91
C VAL A 128 -0.62 -18.11 11.53
N LYS A 129 0.21 -18.53 10.57
CA LYS A 129 -0.16 -18.68 9.15
C LYS A 129 -1.40 -19.55 8.95
N SER A 130 -1.53 -20.66 9.67
CA SER A 130 -2.69 -21.56 9.57
C SER A 130 -4.02 -20.91 9.96
N LYS A 131 -3.99 -19.86 10.79
CA LYS A 131 -5.17 -19.08 11.19
C LYS A 131 -5.52 -17.96 10.20
N LEU A 132 -4.65 -17.71 9.22
CA LEU A 132 -4.72 -16.59 8.28
C LEU A 132 -4.86 -17.04 6.82
N GLN A 133 -5.20 -18.31 6.57
CA GLN A 133 -5.32 -18.88 5.22
C GLN A 133 -6.73 -18.75 4.60
N GLY A 134 -7.70 -18.18 5.32
CA GLY A 134 -9.06 -18.03 4.83
C GLY A 134 -10.01 -17.51 5.90
N GLY A 135 -11.16 -16.97 5.48
CA GLY A 135 -12.22 -16.50 6.38
C GLY A 135 -11.93 -15.19 7.10
N VAL A 136 -10.86 -14.47 6.74
CA VAL A 136 -10.65 -13.10 7.23
C VAL A 136 -11.46 -12.15 6.36
N ASP A 137 -12.45 -11.50 6.96
CA ASP A 137 -13.25 -10.50 6.25
C ASP A 137 -12.56 -9.14 6.24
N PHE A 138 -12.04 -8.66 7.36
CA PHE A 138 -11.45 -7.31 7.42
C PHE A 138 -10.27 -7.21 8.39
N LEU A 139 -9.45 -6.18 8.18
CA LEU A 139 -8.33 -5.78 9.02
C LEU A 139 -8.61 -4.41 9.65
N VAL A 140 -8.12 -4.17 10.87
CA VAL A 140 -8.38 -2.95 11.68
C VAL A 140 -7.13 -2.19 12.06
#